data_AF-A0A949GU19-F1
#
_entry.id   AF-A0A949GU19-F1
#
_cell.length_a   1.000
_cell.length_b   1.000
_cell.length_c   1.000
_cell.angle_alpha   90.00
_cell.angle_beta   90.00
_cell.angle_gamma   90.00
#
_symmetry.space_group_name_H-M   'P 1'
#
loop_
_entity.id
_entity.type
_entity.pdbx_description
1 polymer ?
#
loop_
_entity_poly.entity_id
_entity_poly.type
_entity_poly.pdbx_seq_one_letter_code
_entity_poly.pdbx_strand_id
1 'polypeptide(L)'
;MGTGGTALPLLDSGLVAGYLGAILALGLLLSRRHTSTGEYFLASRRASWPTVGLALVGSNISPGALIGITGSSYALGISVYNYDWMATVILVIFALFFLPAILAARVYTIP
;
A
#
# COMPACT_ATOMS: atom_id res chain seq x y z
N MET A 1 -8.92 -41.09 -11.77
CA MET A 1 -10.27 -41.09 -12.35
C MET A 1 -11.14 -40.29 -11.40
N GLY A 2 -11.53 -39.08 -11.80
CA GLY A 2 -12.18 -38.10 -10.93
C GLY A 2 -11.90 -36.68 -11.41
N THR A 3 -12.42 -36.35 -12.60
CA THR A 3 -12.49 -34.98 -13.11
C THR A 3 -13.39 -34.15 -12.20
N GLY A 4 -12.85 -33.11 -11.59
CA GLY A 4 -13.63 -32.19 -10.76
C GLY A 4 -12.79 -31.01 -10.35
N GLY A 5 -12.39 -30.17 -11.30
CA GLY A 5 -11.91 -28.83 -10.97
C GLY A 5 -13.00 -28.17 -10.14
N THR A 6 -12.75 -27.98 -8.84
CA THR A 6 -13.71 -27.35 -7.95
C THR A 6 -13.81 -25.90 -8.37
N ALA A 7 -14.73 -25.62 -9.28
CA ALA A 7 -15.20 -24.28 -9.54
C ALA A 7 -15.42 -23.61 -8.19
N LEU A 8 -14.84 -22.43 -8.01
CA LEU A 8 -15.11 -21.62 -6.83
C LEU A 8 -16.64 -21.55 -6.67
N PRO A 9 -17.19 -21.73 -5.45
CA PRO A 9 -18.61 -21.54 -5.21
C PRO A 9 -19.12 -20.31 -5.96
N LEU A 10 -20.32 -20.39 -6.55
CA LEU A 10 -20.85 -19.30 -7.37
C LEU A 10 -20.83 -17.95 -6.63
N LEU A 11 -20.99 -18.00 -5.31
CA LEU A 11 -20.85 -16.85 -4.41
C LEU A 11 -19.44 -16.25 -4.40
N ASP A 12 -18.40 -17.07 -4.27
CA ASP A 12 -16.99 -16.64 -4.23
C ASP A 12 -16.59 -16.01 -5.57
N SER A 13 -16.98 -16.66 -6.68
CA SER A 13 -16.75 -16.13 -8.03
C SER A 13 -17.47 -14.80 -8.24
N GLY A 14 -18.71 -14.69 -7.77
CA GLY A 14 -19.49 -13.46 -7.82
C GLY A 14 -18.88 -12.33 -7.00
N LEU A 15 -18.36 -12.63 -5.80
CA LEU A 15 -17.66 -11.67 -4.94
C LEU A 15 -16.38 -11.15 -5.60
N VAL A 16 -15.56 -12.04 -6.18
CA VAL A 16 -14.33 -11.65 -6.89
C VAL A 16 -14.66 -10.77 -8.11
N ALA A 17 -15.62 -11.18 -8.92
CA ALA A 17 -16.05 -10.40 -10.09
C ALA A 17 -16.62 -9.03 -9.68
N GLY A 18 -17.42 -9.00 -8.61
CA GLY A 18 -17.98 -7.76 -8.05
C GLY A 18 -16.89 -6.82 -7.51
N TYR A 19 -15.91 -7.35 -6.77
CA TYR A 19 -14.78 -6.58 -6.25
C TYR A 19 -13.93 -5.98 -7.38
N LEU A 20 -13.58 -6.78 -8.39
CA LEU A 20 -12.84 -6.30 -9.56
C LEU A 20 -13.64 -5.25 -10.33
N GLY A 21 -14.93 -5.49 -10.55
CA GLY A 21 -15.84 -4.54 -11.19
C GLY A 21 -15.94 -3.22 -10.43
N ALA A 22 -16.04 -3.27 -9.10
CA ALA A 22 -16.10 -2.08 -8.24
C ALA A 22 -14.80 -1.26 -8.30
N ILE A 23 -13.63 -1.91 -8.27
CA ILE A 23 -12.34 -1.23 -8.39
C ILE A 23 -12.20 -0.55 -9.76
N LEU A 24 -12.56 -1.26 -10.84
CA LEU A 24 -12.54 -0.69 -12.19
C LEU A 24 -13.51 0.49 -12.31
N ALA A 25 -14.73 0.37 -11.78
CA ALA A 25 -15.72 1.43 -11.80
C ALA A 25 -15.24 2.66 -11.00
N LEU A 26 -14.66 2.46 -9.81
CA LEU A 26 -14.06 3.53 -9.01
C LEU A 26 -12.91 4.21 -9.75
N GLY A 27 -12.01 3.43 -10.36
CA GLY A 27 -10.89 3.96 -11.15
C GLY A 27 -11.37 4.82 -12.33
N LEU A 28 -12.36 4.33 -13.08
CA LEU A 28 -12.95 5.06 -14.21
C LEU A 28 -13.72 6.31 -13.76
N LEU A 29 -14.46 6.24 -12.64
CA LEU A 29 -15.20 7.38 -12.10
C LEU A 29 -14.27 8.49 -11.58
N LEU A 30 -13.20 8.12 -10.86
CA LEU A 30 -12.19 9.07 -10.39
C LEU A 30 -11.39 9.65 -11.57
N SER A 31 -11.02 8.83 -12.55
CA SER A 31 -10.32 9.30 -13.76
C SER A 31 -11.11 10.38 -14.51
N ARG A 32 -12.45 10.36 -14.46
CA ARG A 32 -13.31 11.38 -15.08
C ARG A 32 -13.37 12.70 -14.32
N ARG A 33 -12.93 12.75 -13.07
CA ARG A 33 -13.01 13.95 -12.21
C ARG A 33 -11.72 14.78 -12.17
N HIS A 34 -10.60 14.29 -12.72
CA HIS A 34 -9.31 14.97 -12.67
C HIS A 34 -8.93 15.55 -14.05
N THR A 35 -9.41 16.77 -14.34
CA THR A 35 -9.09 17.51 -15.59
C THR A 35 -7.86 18.43 -15.45
N SER A 36 -7.42 18.76 -14.23
CA SER A 36 -6.27 19.65 -14.02
C SER A 36 -5.15 18.94 -13.26
N THR A 37 -4.05 18.66 -13.96
CA THR A 37 -2.77 18.23 -13.41
C THR A 37 -2.33 19.12 -12.23
N GLY A 38 -2.67 20.41 -12.28
CA GLY A 38 -2.37 21.38 -11.23
C GLY A 38 -3.04 21.07 -9.89
N GLU A 39 -4.32 20.65 -9.87
CA GLU A 39 -5.05 20.37 -8.62
C GLU A 39 -4.52 19.11 -7.91
N TYR A 40 -4.10 18.10 -8.67
CA TYR A 40 -3.50 16.88 -8.14
C TYR A 40 -2.17 17.18 -7.42
N PHE A 41 -1.34 18.10 -7.97
CA PHE A 41 -0.09 18.54 -7.35
C PHE A 41 -0.28 19.61 -6.25
N LEU A 42 -1.26 20.51 -6.38
CA LEU A 42 -1.56 21.55 -5.37
C LEU A 42 -2.16 20.95 -4.08
N ALA A 43 -2.95 19.88 -4.19
CA ALA A 43 -3.44 19.13 -3.03
C ALA A 43 -2.29 18.55 -2.17
N SER A 44 -1.15 18.21 -2.80
CA SER A 44 0.03 17.68 -2.11
C SER A 44 0.65 18.66 -1.11
N ARG A 45 0.58 19.98 -1.34
CA ARG A 45 1.10 21.00 -0.40
C ARG A 45 0.27 21.18 0.88
N ARG A 46 -0.93 20.59 0.95
CA ARG A 46 -1.86 20.70 2.08
C ARG A 46 -2.14 19.37 2.77
N ALA A 47 -1.42 18.29 2.42
CA ALA A 47 -1.59 17.01 3.07
C ALA A 47 -1.30 17.14 4.57
N SER A 48 -2.27 16.77 5.41
CA SER A 48 -2.08 16.75 6.85
C SER A 48 -1.15 15.59 7.24
N TRP A 49 -0.40 15.77 8.32
CA TRP A 49 0.57 14.77 8.79
C TRP A 49 -0.03 13.34 8.97
N PRO A 50 -1.29 13.14 9.42
CA PRO A 50 -1.87 11.80 9.53
C PRO A 50 -2.20 11.20 8.16
N THR A 51 -2.65 12.01 7.21
CA THR A 51 -2.95 11.54 5.84
C THR A 51 -1.69 11.04 5.15
N VAL A 52 -0.57 11.73 5.32
CA VAL A 52 0.73 11.28 4.79
C VAL A 52 1.17 9.97 5.45
N GLY A 53 1.05 9.85 6.78
CA GLY A 53 1.38 8.61 7.50
C GLY A 53 0.56 7.40 7.06
N LEU A 54 -0.76 7.57 6.94
CA LEU A 54 -1.66 6.50 6.47
C LEU A 54 -1.37 6.08 5.03
N ALA A 55 -1.07 7.06 4.15
CA ALA A 55 -0.69 6.76 2.78
C ALA A 55 0.63 5.99 2.69
N LEU A 56 1.63 6.34 3.52
CA LEU A 56 2.91 5.63 3.59
C LEU A 56 2.72 4.17 4.02
N VAL A 57 1.96 3.93 5.10
CA VAL A 57 1.65 2.56 5.55
C VAL A 57 0.90 1.78 4.48
N GLY A 58 -0.11 2.39 3.86
CA GLY A 58 -0.89 1.77 2.78
C GLY A 58 -0.05 1.44 1.54
N SER A 59 0.96 2.26 1.21
CA SER A 59 1.85 2.03 0.07
C SER A 59 2.89 0.93 0.29
N ASN A 60 3.21 0.61 1.55
CA ASN A 60 4.24 -0.37 1.87
C ASN A 60 3.69 -1.80 2.04
N ILE A 61 2.38 -1.94 2.29
CA ILE A 61 1.77 -3.26 2.52
C ILE A 61 1.42 -3.93 1.19
N SER A 62 1.88 -5.17 1.03
CA SER A 62 1.60 -6.01 -0.14
C SER A 62 1.03 -7.38 0.28
N PRO A 63 0.11 -7.98 -0.49
CA PRO A 63 -0.38 -9.33 -0.22
C PRO A 63 0.75 -10.38 -0.14
N GLY A 64 1.80 -10.24 -0.97
CA GLY A 64 2.95 -11.14 -0.94
C GLY A 64 3.74 -11.05 0.36
N ALA A 65 3.89 -9.83 0.89
CA ALA A 65 4.54 -9.60 2.19
C ALA A 65 3.73 -10.26 3.32
N LEU A 66 2.41 -10.14 3.31
CA LEU A 66 1.55 -10.76 4.32
C LEU A 66 1.68 -12.29 4.34
N ILE A 67 1.67 -12.93 3.16
CA ILE A 67 1.86 -14.39 3.05
C ILE A 67 3.26 -14.78 3.54
N GLY A 68 4.30 -14.03 3.16
CA GLY A 68 5.69 -14.29 3.57
C GLY A 68 5.92 -14.15 5.07
N ILE A 69 5.38 -13.11 5.70
CA ILE A 69 5.47 -12.89 7.15
C ILE A 69 4.69 -13.97 7.89
N THR A 70 3.52 -14.36 7.41
CA THR A 70 2.73 -15.43 8.03
C THR A 70 3.45 -16.78 7.94
N GLY A 71 4.03 -17.11 6.78
CA GLY A 71 4.79 -18.34 6.58
C GLY A 71 6.06 -18.41 7.44
N SER A 72 6.81 -17.32 7.52
CA SER A 72 7.99 -17.24 8.39
C SER A 72 7.63 -17.24 9.87
N SER A 73 6.53 -16.60 10.26
CA SER A 73 6.03 -16.61 11.65
C SER A 73 5.56 -17.99 12.10
N TYR A 74 5.04 -18.82 11.18
CA TYR A 74 4.74 -20.22 11.47
C TYR A 74 6.00 -21.02 11.85
N ALA A 75 7.12 -20.75 11.20
CA ALA A 75 8.39 -21.46 11.45
C ALA A 75 9.21 -20.88 12.60
N LEU A 76 9.26 -19.56 12.74
CA LEU A 76 10.16 -18.82 13.65
C LEU A 76 9.42 -18.12 14.81
N GLY A 77 8.09 -18.19 14.84
CA GLY A 77 7.27 -17.54 15.84
C GLY A 77 7.29 -16.01 15.74
N ILE A 78 7.03 -15.34 16.87
CA ILE A 78 6.92 -13.88 16.97
C ILE A 78 8.23 -13.14 16.66
N SER A 79 9.37 -13.83 16.64
CA SER A 79 10.68 -13.19 16.38
C SER A 79 10.76 -12.49 15.02
N VAL A 80 9.96 -12.91 14.04
CA VAL A 80 9.89 -12.29 12.70
C VAL A 80 9.45 -10.83 12.78
N TYR A 81 8.59 -10.48 13.74
CA TYR A 81 8.10 -9.11 13.93
C TYR A 81 9.18 -8.11 14.38
N ASN A 82 10.36 -8.58 14.80
CA ASN A 82 11.47 -7.70 15.11
C ASN A 82 11.88 -6.83 13.89
N TYR A 83 11.63 -7.31 12.67
CA TYR A 83 11.84 -6.53 11.44
C TYR A 83 11.01 -5.24 11.43
N ASP A 84 9.73 -5.33 11.81
CA ASP A 84 8.82 -4.17 11.81
C ASP A 84 9.15 -3.18 12.94
N TRP A 85 9.56 -3.69 14.09
CA TRP A 85 9.97 -2.85 15.22
C TRP A 85 11.21 -2.04 14.86
N MET A 86 12.19 -2.67 14.23
CA MET A 86 13.41 -1.99 13.79
C MET A 86 13.13 -1.01 12.63
N ALA A 87 12.26 -1.39 11.68
CA ALA A 87 11.85 -0.52 10.60
C ALA A 87 11.20 0.78 11.10
N THR A 88 10.38 0.70 12.16
CA THR A 88 9.77 1.88 12.80
C THR A 88 10.83 2.84 13.34
N VAL A 89 11.83 2.33 14.05
CA VAL A 89 12.93 3.15 14.59
C VAL A 89 13.73 3.81 13.46
N ILE A 90 14.08 3.06 12.42
CA ILE A 90 14.81 3.56 11.25
C ILE A 90 13.99 4.65 10.55
N LEU A 91 12.67 4.47 10.41
CA LEU A 91 11.78 5.45 9.78
C LEU A 91 11.72 6.76 10.58
N VAL A 92 11.70 6.70 11.91
CA VAL A 92 11.76 7.90 12.77
C VAL A 92 13.08 8.65 12.56
N ILE A 93 14.20 7.94 12.54
CA ILE A 93 15.53 8.54 12.27
C ILE A 93 15.55 9.16 10.88
N PHE A 94 15.02 8.45 9.86
CA PHE A 94 14.91 8.98 8.51
C PHE A 94 14.08 10.26 8.45
N ALA A 95 12.90 10.27 9.09
CA ALA A 95 12.00 11.42 9.14
C ALA A 95 12.62 12.64 9.84
N LEU A 96 13.47 12.43 10.84
CA LEU A 96 14.11 13.52 11.59
C LEU A 96 15.34 14.10 10.89
N PHE A 97 16.19 13.26 10.28
CA PHE A 97 17.49 13.70 9.75
C PHE A 97 17.53 13.78 8.23
N PHE A 98 16.98 12.80 7.53
CA PHE A 98 17.10 12.69 6.07
C PHE A 98 15.99 13.44 5.35
N LEU A 99 14.75 13.31 5.81
CA LEU A 99 13.60 14.00 5.23
C LEU A 99 13.79 15.53 5.13
N PRO A 100 14.22 16.27 6.17
CA PRO A 100 14.44 17.71 6.02
C PRO A 100 15.54 18.05 5.02
N ALA A 101 16.60 17.23 4.94
CA ALA A 101 17.69 17.42 3.98
C ALA A 101 17.22 17.20 2.53
N ILE A 102 16.44 16.14 2.28
CA ILE A 102 15.86 15.83 0.96
C ILE A 102 14.92 16.95 0.51
N LEU A 103 14.05 17.43 1.42
CA LEU A 103 13.13 18.53 1.14
C LEU A 103 13.87 19.85 0.86
N ALA A 104 14.95 20.13 1.59
CA ALA A 104 15.80 21.31 1.37
C ALA A 104 16.53 21.26 0.01
N ALA A 105 16.97 20.07 -0.41
CA ALA A 105 17.64 19.87 -1.69
C ALA A 105 16.70 19.95 -2.91
N ARG A 106 15.37 20.02 -2.71
CA ARG A 106 14.34 20.03 -3.77
C ARG A 106 14.50 18.88 -4.77
N VAL A 107 15.00 17.74 -4.31
CA VAL A 107 15.09 16.52 -5.10
C VAL A 107 13.76 15.78 -4.99
N TYR A 108 13.11 15.56 -6.14
CA TYR A 108 11.79 14.91 -6.19
C TYR A 108 11.87 13.41 -6.51
N THR A 109 13.04 12.92 -6.92
CA THR A 109 13.27 11.53 -7.32
C THR A 109 14.61 11.07 -6.75
N ILE A 110 14.62 9.96 -6.01
CA ILE A 110 15.89 9.29 -5.67
C ILE A 110 16.28 8.43 -6.89
N PRO A 111 17.48 8.61 -7.47
CA PRO A 111 17.95 7.79 -8.59
C PRO A 111 18.21 6.34 -8.18
#